data_AF-I0Q1V6-F1
#
_entry.id   AF-I0Q1V6-F1
#
_cell.length_a   1.000
_cell.length_b   1.000
_cell.length_c   1.000
_cell.angle_alpha   90.00
_cell.angle_beta   90.00
_cell.angle_gamma   90.00
#
_symmetry.space_group_name_H-M   'P 1'
#
loop_
_entity.id
_entity.type
_entity.pdbx_description
1 polymer ?
#
loop_
_entity_poly.entity_id
_entity_poly.type
_entity_poly.pdbx_seq_one_letter_code
_entity_poly.pdbx_strand_id
1 'polypeptide(L)' 'MISEKTILLSSHGNLIGILLHHFDSSFDYEKWEQMTFPDCFLIDRNGIVKRIMKD' A
#
# COMPACT_ATOMS: atom_id res chain seq x y z
N MET A 1 -4.15 6.03 -27.35
CA MET A 1 -2.99 5.70 -26.49
C MET A 1 -3.47 5.68 -25.05
N ILE A 2 -3.42 4.53 -24.38
CA ILE A 2 -3.70 4.48 -22.93
C ILE A 2 -2.46 5.05 -22.24
N SER A 3 -2.60 6.21 -21.61
CA SER A 3 -1.51 6.81 -20.83
C SER A 3 -1.26 5.93 -19.61
N GLU A 4 -0.03 5.39 -19.49
CA GLU A 4 0.39 4.68 -18.30
C GLU A 4 0.58 5.68 -17.16
N LYS A 5 -0.48 5.92 -16.39
CA LYS A 5 -0.45 6.84 -15.25
C LYS A 5 -0.08 6.06 -13.99
N THR A 6 0.99 6.49 -13.35
CA THR A 6 1.32 6.10 -11.97
C THR A 6 0.71 7.12 -11.03
N ILE A 7 -0.05 6.67 -10.03
CA ILE A 7 -0.71 7.53 -9.04
C ILE A 7 0.07 7.43 -7.73
N LEU A 8 0.46 8.58 -7.18
CA LEU A 8 0.98 8.66 -5.81
C LEU A 8 -0.16 9.08 -4.88
N LEU A 9 -0.44 8.26 -3.86
CA LEU A 9 -1.43 8.55 -2.82
C LEU A 9 -0.71 8.67 -1.48
N SER A 10 -0.85 9.82 -0.81
CA SER A 10 -0.33 10.06 0.52
C SER A 10 -1.49 10.24 1.50
N SER A 11 -1.47 9.48 2.60
CA SER A 11 -2.52 9.53 3.63
C SER A 11 -1.98 9.01 4.97
N HIS A 12 -2.87 8.84 5.95
CA HIS A 12 -2.56 8.26 7.26
C HIS A 12 -2.56 6.72 7.21
N GLY A 13 -1.82 6.12 8.16
CA GLY A 13 -1.66 4.67 8.27
C GLY A 13 -2.99 3.89 8.32
N ASN A 14 -4.04 4.43 8.94
CA ASN A 14 -5.35 3.75 9.00
C ASN A 14 -5.98 3.58 7.61
N LEU A 15 -6.04 4.66 6.81
CA LEU A 15 -6.64 4.59 5.48
C LEU A 15 -5.77 3.74 4.55
N ILE A 16 -4.45 3.90 4.62
CA ILE A 16 -3.51 3.07 3.85
C ILE A 16 -3.69 1.60 4.22
N GLY A 17 -3.77 1.26 5.51
CA GLY A 17 -3.99 -0.11 5.98
C GLY A 17 -5.29 -0.73 5.44
N ILE A 18 -6.39 0.02 5.45
CA ILE A 18 -7.68 -0.43 4.88
C ILE A 18 -7.55 -0.70 3.37
N LEU A 19 -6.86 0.19 2.64
CA LEU A 19 -6.63 0.01 1.20
C LEU A 19 -5.72 -1.20 0.93
N LEU A 20 -4.64 -1.37 1.68
CA LEU A 20 -3.74 -2.51 1.53
C LEU A 20 -4.47 -3.83 1.83
N HIS A 21 -5.31 -3.87 2.85
CA HIS A 21 -6.16 -5.03 3.17
C HIS A 21 -7.15 -5.36 2.03
N HIS A 22 -7.66 -4.36 1.31
CA HIS A 22 -8.54 -4.58 0.16
C HIS A 22 -7.82 -5.28 -1.01
N PHE A 23 -6.55 -4.95 -1.27
CA PHE A 23 -5.76 -5.56 -2.34
C PHE A 23 -5.08 -6.87 -1.92
N ASP A 24 -4.70 -6.98 -0.65
CA ASP A 24 -4.10 -8.16 -0.04
C ASP A 24 -4.79 -8.41 1.30
N SER A 25 -5.75 -9.34 1.32
CA SER A 25 -6.49 -9.69 2.55
C SER A 25 -5.60 -10.29 3.65
N SER A 26 -4.38 -10.72 3.30
CA SER A 26 -3.39 -11.13 4.29
C SER A 26 -2.75 -9.94 5.00
N PHE A 27 -2.95 -8.71 4.53
CA PHE A 27 -2.55 -7.48 5.22
C PHE A 27 -3.51 -7.21 6.39
N ASP A 28 -3.23 -7.83 7.53
CA ASP A 28 -4.05 -7.81 8.73
C ASP A 28 -3.55 -6.77 9.75
N TYR A 29 -4.13 -6.82 10.95
CA TYR A 29 -3.78 -5.90 12.05
C TYR A 29 -2.29 -5.95 12.41
N GLU A 30 -1.69 -7.14 12.46
CA GLU A 30 -0.27 -7.28 12.85
C GLU A 30 0.65 -6.62 11.82
N LYS A 31 0.35 -6.76 10.53
CA LYS A 31 1.10 -6.06 9.48
C LYS A 31 0.86 -4.55 9.49
N TRP A 32 -0.36 -4.12 9.76
CA TRP A 32 -0.70 -2.70 9.91
C TRP A 32 0.05 -2.06 11.09
N GLU A 33 0.11 -2.74 12.24
CA GLU A 33 0.82 -2.26 13.44
C GLU A 33 2.34 -2.12 13.18
N GLN A 34 2.90 -2.94 12.29
CA GLN A 34 4.31 -2.90 11.88
C GLN A 34 4.63 -1.86 10.79
N MET A 35 3.66 -1.05 10.38
CA MET A 35 3.91 0.08 9.47
C MET A 35 4.77 1.13 10.17
N THR A 36 5.67 1.76 9.42
CA THR A 36 6.53 2.83 9.93
C THR A 36 6.16 4.17 9.30
N PHE A 37 6.81 5.27 9.71
CA PHE A 37 6.66 6.55 9.02
C PHE A 37 8.04 7.13 8.72
N PRO A 38 8.37 7.38 7.44
CA PRO A 38 7.60 7.06 6.23
C PRO A 38 7.58 5.57 5.87
N ASP A 39 6.56 5.14 5.12
CA ASP A 39 6.42 3.78 4.60
C ASP A 39 5.75 3.86 3.23
N CYS A 40 6.24 3.06 2.27
CA CYS A 40 5.78 3.11 0.88
C CYS A 40 5.41 1.73 0.35
N PHE A 41 4.26 1.67 -0.30
CA PHE A 41 3.73 0.46 -0.93
C PHE A 41 3.46 0.71 -2.41
N LEU A 42 3.86 -0.24 -3.25
CA LEU A 42 3.55 -0.27 -4.67
C LEU A 42 2.45 -1.30 -4.89
N ILE A 43 1.41 -0.90 -5.61
CA ILE A 43 0.35 -1.79 -6.08
C ILE A 43 0.48 -1.86 -7.59
N ASP A 44 0.74 -3.06 -8.12
CA ASP A 44 0.81 -3.26 -9.57
C ASP A 44 -0.57 -3.43 -10.21
N ARG A 45 -0.61 -3.55 -11.53
CA ARG A 45 -1.87 -3.67 -12.29
C ARG A 45 -2.65 -4.95 -12.00
N ASN A 46 -2.01 -5.95 -11.42
CA ASN A 46 -2.65 -7.20 -11.00
C ASN A 46 -3.13 -7.14 -9.55
N GLY A 47 -2.99 -5.98 -8.88
CA GLY A 47 -3.35 -5.79 -7.47
C GLY A 47 -2.30 -6.33 -6.50
N ILE A 48 -1.10 -6.72 -6.97
CA ILE A 48 -0.06 -7.25 -6.09
C ILE A 48 0.56 -6.10 -5.30
N VAL A 49 0.48 -6.22 -3.98
CA VAL A 49 1.04 -5.28 -3.02
C VAL A 49 2.51 -5.63 -2.74
N LYS A 50 3.40 -4.63 -2.84
CA LYS A 50 4.82 -4.74 -2.47
C LYS A 50 5.21 -3.58 -1.57
N ARG A 51 5.75 -3.87 -0.39
CA ARG A 51 6.37 -2.84 0.47
C ARG A 51 7.74 -2.50 -0.12
N ILE A 52 7.94 -1.25 -0.52
CA ILE A 52 9.13 -0.79 -1.26
C ILE A 52 10.05 0.11 -0.45
N MET A 53 9.60 0.58 0.72
CA MET A 53 10.40 1.37 1.65
C MET A 53 9.92 1.07 3.07
N LYS A 54 10.86 0.85 3.98
CA LYS A 54 10.63 0.75 5.41
C LYS A 54 11.79 1.47 6.07
N ASP A 55 11.51 2.57 6.77
CA ASP A 55 12.46 3.19 7.69
C ASP A 55 12.53 2.41 9.01
#